data_AF-A0A7V9M3U7-F1
#
_entry.id   AF-A0A7V9M3U7-F1
#
_cell.length_a   1.000
_cell.length_b   1.000
_cell.length_c   1.000
_cell.angle_alpha   90.00
_cell.angle_beta   90.00
_cell.angle_gamma   90.00
#
_symmetry.space_group_name_H-M   'P 1'
#
loop_
_entity.id
_entity.type
_entity.pdbx_description
1 polymer ?
#
loop_
_entity_poly.entity_id
_entity_poly.type
_entity_poly.pdbx_seq_one_letter_code
_entity_poly.pdbx_strand_id
1 'polypeptide(L)' 'MITVKVDINGFGRIGRLVFRQIYNMQGIDVVAINDLTSPKVLA' A
#
# COMPACT_ATOMS: atom_id res chain seq x y z
N MET A 1 -5.03 -16.43 12.28
CA MET A 1 -4.94 -15.05 12.81
C MET A 1 -5.78 -14.14 11.93
N ILE A 2 -6.37 -13.09 12.50
CA ILE A 2 -7.06 -12.06 11.72
C ILE A 2 -6.01 -11.20 11.02
N THR A 3 -6.18 -10.95 9.72
CA THR A 3 -5.29 -10.09 8.92
C THR A 3 -5.96 -8.73 8.76
N VAL A 4 -5.25 -7.67 9.09
CA VAL A 4 -5.73 -6.29 8.94
C VAL A 4 -5.61 -5.90 7.47
N LYS A 5 -6.75 -5.57 6.86
CA LYS A 5 -6.81 -5.07 5.48
C LYS A 5 -6.57 -3.58 5.45
N VAL A 6 -5.65 -3.12 4.61
CA VAL A 6 -5.23 -1.73 4.52
C VAL A 6 -5.37 -1.22 3.08
N ASP A 7 -5.93 -0.01 2.94
CA ASP A 7 -5.88 0.78 1.69
C ASP A 7 -4.90 1.95 1.86
N ILE A 8 -4.18 2.30 0.79
CA ILE A 8 -3.28 3.46 0.76
C ILE A 8 -3.86 4.50 -0.21
N ASN A 9 -4.48 5.54 0.34
CA ASN A 9 -4.96 6.68 -0.44
C ASN A 9 -3.89 7.77 -0.53
N GLY A 10 -3.21 7.85 -1.67
CA GLY A 10 -2.04 8.68 -1.92
C GLY A 10 -0.74 7.87 -1.89
N PHE A 11 -0.32 7.36 -3.05
CA PHE A 11 0.90 6.58 -3.24
C PHE A 11 2.12 7.42 -3.59
N GLY A 12 2.23 8.58 -2.94
CA GLY A 12 3.38 9.48 -3.02
C GLY A 12 4.59 8.99 -2.23
N ARG A 13 5.41 9.94 -1.77
CA ARG A 13 6.68 9.63 -1.08
C ARG A 13 6.49 8.78 0.18
N ILE A 14 5.49 9.09 1.02
CA ILE A 14 5.22 8.36 2.26
C ILE A 14 4.45 7.06 1.99
N GLY A 15 3.43 7.08 1.13
CA GLY A 15 2.68 5.87 0.77
C GLY A 15 3.57 4.73 0.28
N ARG A 16 4.56 5.05 -0.58
CA ARG A 16 5.56 4.07 -1.04
C ARG A 16 6.45 3.53 0.08
N LEU A 17 6.89 4.39 1.00
CA LEU A 17 7.71 3.97 2.14
C LEU A 17 6.93 3.09 3.10
N VAL A 18 5.68 3.45 3.40
CA VAL A 18 4.76 2.64 4.21
C VAL A 18 4.56 1.28 3.58
N PHE A 19 4.18 1.23 2.29
CA PHE A 19 4.01 -0.02 1.56
C PHE A 19 5.25 -0.91 1.65
N ARG A 20 6.45 -0.35 1.41
CA ARG A 20 7.71 -1.11 1.50
C ARG A 20 7.98 -1.68 2.90
N GLN A 21 7.60 -0.97 3.97
CA GLN A 21 7.79 -1.47 5.34
C GLN A 21 6.79 -2.58 5.70
N ILE A 22 5.56 -2.48 5.21
CA ILE A 22 4.48 -3.38 5.63
C ILE A 22 4.21 -4.54 4.67
N TYR A 23 4.77 -4.52 3.45
CA TYR A 23 4.49 -5.49 2.38
C TYR A 23 4.68 -6.97 2.80
N ASN A 24 5.67 -7.24 3.66
CA ASN A 24 5.96 -8.59 4.17
C ASN A 24 5.66 -8.74 5.66
N MET A 25 4.92 -7.80 6.26
CA MET A 25 4.60 -7.85 7.69
C MET A 25 3.44 -8.82 7.92
N GLN A 26 3.64 -9.80 8.81
CA GLN A 26 2.57 -10.73 9.16
C GLN A 26 1.37 -9.99 9.76
N GLY A 27 0.17 -10.38 9.34
CA GLY A 27 -1.07 -9.80 9.83
C GLY A 27 -1.50 -8.50 9.15
N ILE A 28 -0.80 -8.05 8.10
CA ILE A 28 -1.19 -6.92 7.25
C ILE A 28 -1.36 -7.39 5.81
N ASP A 29 -2.45 -6.96 5.18
CA ASP A 29 -2.74 -7.19 3.76
C ASP A 29 -3.11 -5.84 3.12
N VAL A 30 -2.25 -5.34 2.22
CA VAL A 30 -2.53 -4.10 1.48
C VAL A 30 -3.43 -4.46 0.29
N VAL A 31 -4.71 -4.15 0.41
CA VAL A 31 -5.74 -4.61 -0.53
C VAL A 31 -6.01 -3.65 -1.68
N ALA A 32 -5.64 -2.38 -1.52
CA ALA A 32 -5.85 -1.35 -2.52
C ALA A 32 -4.83 -0.21 -2.38
N ILE A 33 -4.62 0.49 -3.49
CA ILE A 33 -3.87 1.74 -3.58
C ILE A 33 -4.66 2.66 -4.50
N ASN A 34 -4.91 3.89 -4.05
CA ASN A 34 -5.54 4.95 -4.83
C ASN A 34 -4.58 6.13 -5.02
N ASP A 35 -4.45 6.65 -6.24
CA ASP A 35 -3.64 7.84 -6.56
C ASP A 35 -4.22 8.56 -7.79
N LEU A 36 -3.69 9.74 -8.12
CA LEU A 36 -4.12 10.58 -9.25
C LEU A 36 -3.31 10.28 -10.53
N THR A 37 -2.75 9.08 -10.66
CA THR A 37 -1.96 8.67 -11.83
C THR A 37 -2.23 7.22 -12.21
N SER A 38 -1.72 6.80 -13.36
CA SER A 38 -1.91 5.44 -13.88
C SER A 38 -1.07 4.41 -13.10
N PRO A 39 -1.51 3.14 -13.01
CA PRO A 39 -0.73 2.06 -12.37
C PRO A 39 0.69 1.91 -12.91
N LYS A 40 0.90 2.17 -14.21
CA LYS A 40 2.23 2.11 -14.85
C LYS A 40 3.24 3.11 -14.24
N VAL A 41 2.76 4.24 -13.72
CA VAL A 41 3.59 5.25 -13.06
C VAL A 41 3.83 4.89 -11.58
N LEU A 42 2.93 4.11 -10.98
CA LEU A 42 3.04 3.68 -9.57
C LEU A 42 3.92 2.45 -9.37
N ALA A 43 4.05 1.60 -10.40
CA ALA A 43 4.80 0.35 -10.40
C ALA A 43 6.33 0.54 -10.44
#